data_AF-A0ABD6Y929-F1
#
_entry.id   AF-A0ABD6Y929-F1
#
_cell.length_a   1.000
_cell.length_b   1.000
_cell.length_c   1.000
_cell.angle_alpha   90.00
_cell.angle_beta   90.00
_cell.angle_gamma   90.00
#
_symmetry.space_group_name_H-M   'P 1'
#
loop_
_entity.id
_entity.type
_entity.pdbx_description
1 polymer ?
#
loop_
_entity_poly.entity_id
_entity_poly.type
_entity_poly.pdbx_seq_one_letter_code
_entity_poly.pdbx_strand_id
1 'polypeptide(L)' 'MLVNWHDPAHIYLVCGKTDMRKGIDGLAMVIAENYGLELYSNSLFLFCGGR' A
#
# COMPACT_ATOMS: atom_id res chain seq x y z
N MET A 1 -5.80 -8.85 -11.24
CA MET A 1 -4.82 -7.96 -11.88
C MET A 1 -3.44 -8.49 -11.53
N LEU A 2 -2.57 -8.67 -12.52
CA LEU A 2 -1.18 -9.07 -12.32
C LEU A 2 -0.31 -7.82 -12.47
N VAL A 3 0.60 -7.60 -11.54
CA VAL A 3 1.55 -6.48 -11.57
C VAL A 3 2.95 -7.07 -11.68
N ASN A 4 3.73 -6.61 -12.66
CA ASN A 4 5.16 -6.92 -12.74
C ASN A 4 5.88 -6.12 -11.65
N TRP A 5 6.43 -6.80 -10.65
CA TRP A 5 7.07 -6.16 -9.50
C TRP A 5 8.44 -5.55 -9.83
N HIS A 6 8.97 -5.76 -11.04
CA HIS A 6 10.17 -5.06 -11.52
C HIS A 6 9.90 -3.65 -12.06
N ASP A 7 8.64 -3.29 -12.35
CA ASP A 7 8.28 -2.02 -12.96
C ASP A 7 8.13 -0.83 -11.97
N PRO A 8 7.68 -1.01 -10.72
CA PRO A 8 7.60 0.08 -9.74
C PRO A 8 8.98 0.64 -9.37
N ALA A 9 9.07 1.96 -9.22
CA ALA A 9 10.25 2.64 -8.69
C ALA A 9 10.49 2.30 -7.22
N HIS A 10 9.41 2.04 -6.47
CA HIS A 10 9.46 1.72 -5.05
C HIS A 10 8.51 0.59 -4.70
N ILE A 11 8.92 -0.23 -3.73
CA ILE A 11 8.10 -1.28 -3.14
C ILE A 11 8.13 -1.10 -1.62
N TYR A 12 6.95 -0.93 -1.03
CA TYR A 12 6.77 -0.74 0.41
C TYR A 12 5.98 -1.90 1.00
N LEU A 13 6.48 -2.46 2.10
CA LEU A 13 5.75 -3.42 2.92
C LEU A 13 5.27 -2.74 4.19
N VAL A 14 3.96 -2.64 4.36
CA VAL A 14 3.34 -2.12 5.58
C VAL A 14 3.34 -3.21 6.64
N CYS A 15 4.23 -3.05 7.61
CA CYS A 15 4.37 -3.96 8.74
C CYS A 15 3.35 -3.64 9.85
N GLY A 16 2.85 -4.69 10.51
CA GLY A 16 1.89 -4.57 11.61
C GLY A 16 0.44 -4.73 11.16
N LYS A 17 -0.49 -4.53 12.11
CA LYS A 17 -1.92 -4.77 11.88
C LYS A 17 -2.53 -3.63 11.07
N THR A 18 -2.90 -3.92 9.82
CA THR A 18 -3.68 -3.01 8.98
C THR A 18 -5.13 -3.49 8.89
N ASP A 19 -6.08 -2.59 9.06
CA ASP A 19 -7.50 -2.92 8.85
C ASP A 19 -7.82 -3.01 7.36
N MET A 20 -7.76 -4.24 6.82
CA MET A 20 -8.03 -4.53 5.41
C MET A 20 -9.49 -4.27 5.00
N ARG A 21 -10.41 -4.07 5.95
CA ARG A 21 -11.83 -3.76 5.66
C ARG A 21 -12.03 -2.35 5.10
N LYS A 22 -11.00 -1.50 5.18
CA LYS A 22 -11.01 -0.13 4.64
C LYS A 22 -11.09 -0.06 3.11
N GLY A 23 -10.86 -1.17 2.40
CA GLY A 23 -10.84 -1.20 0.94
C GLY A 23 -9.66 -0.40 0.36
N ILE A 24 -9.62 -0.25 -0.97
CA ILE A 24 -8.47 0.36 -1.67
C ILE A 24 -8.29 1.82 -1.25
N ASP A 25 -9.34 2.64 -1.31
CA ASP A 25 -9.25 4.08 -1.01
C ASP A 25 -8.87 4.33 0.45
N GLY A 26 -9.42 3.55 1.38
CA GLY A 26 -9.08 3.69 2.79
C GLY A 26 -7.67 3.19 3.12
N LEU A 27 -7.14 2.21 2.39
CA LEU A 27 -5.74 1.79 2.48
C LEU A 27 -4.80 2.84 1.86
N ALA A 28 -5.21 3.48 0.77
CA ALA A 28 -4.48 4.60 0.18
C ALA A 28 -4.41 5.79 1.15
N MET A 29 -5.52 6.11 1.83
CA MET A 29 -5.53 7.14 2.87
C MET A 29 -4.56 6.83 4.02
N VAL A 30 -4.46 5.56 4.44
CA VAL A 30 -3.48 5.15 5.46
C VAL A 30 -2.05 5.46 5.02
N ILE A 31 -1.71 5.25 3.75
CA ILE A 31 -0.38 5.57 3.21
C ILE A 31 -0.13 7.08 3.21
N ALA A 32 -1.09 7.87 2.75
CA ALA A 32 -0.97 9.32 2.70
C ALA A 32 -0.90 9.95 4.10
N GLU A 33 -1.80 9.57 5.01
CA GLU A 33 -1.92 10.20 6.34
C GLU A 33 -0.87 9.71 7.33
N ASN A 34 -0.61 8.40 7.40
CA ASN A 34 0.28 7.85 8.43
C ASN A 34 1.75 7.88 8.04
N TYR A 35 2.05 7.86 6.73
CA TYR A 35 3.42 7.76 6.23
C TYR A 35 3.84 8.97 5.37
N GLY A 36 2.92 9.86 5.00
CA GLY A 36 3.23 11.05 4.20
C GLY A 36 3.72 10.73 2.80
N LEU A 37 3.41 9.55 2.26
CA LEU A 37 3.87 9.10 0.95
C LEU A 37 2.88 9.48 -0.15
N GLU A 38 3.41 9.80 -1.32
CA GLU A 38 2.61 10.13 -2.51
C GLU A 38 2.05 8.87 -3.17
N LEU A 39 0.72 8.78 -3.25
CA LEU A 39 0.00 7.61 -3.77
C LEU A 39 0.08 7.42 -5.29
N TYR A 40 0.30 8.51 -6.03
CA TYR A 40 0.38 8.50 -7.49
C TYR A 40 1.80 8.33 -8.01
N SER A 41 2.77 8.18 -7.11
CA SER A 41 4.11 7.75 -7.48
C SER A 41 4.06 6.32 -8.04
N ASN A 42 5.00 5.95 -8.92
CA ASN A 42 5.12 4.60 -9.48
C ASN A 42 5.59 3.61 -8.39
N SER A 43 4.73 3.36 -7.40
CA SER A 43 5.05 2.66 -6.17
C SER A 43 4.04 1.54 -5.89
N LEU A 44 4.53 0.42 -5.37
CA LEU A 44 3.70 -0.69 -4.92
C LEU A 44 3.65 -0.72 -3.39
N PHE A 45 2.44 -0.73 -2.83
CA PHE A 45 2.21 -0.85 -1.38
C PHE A 45 1.60 -2.22 -1.07
N LEU A 46 2.30 -3.01 -0.24
CA LEU A 46 1.84 -4.32 0.22
C LEU A 46 1.37 -4.22 1.66
N PHE A 47 0.21 -4.80 1.95
CA PHE A 47 -0.37 -4.86 3.28
C PHE A 47 -0.51 -6.31 3.72
N CYS A 48 -0.13 -6.59 4.97
CA CYS A 48 -0.37 -7.91 5.55
C CYS A 48 -1.81 -8.00 6.06
N GLY A 49 -2.62 -8.84 5.40
CA GLY A 49 -3.91 -9.24 5.94
C GLY A 49 -3.73 -10.15 7.16
N GLY A 50 -4.55 -9.94 8.19
CA GLY A 50 -4.71 -10.93 9.27
C GLY A 50 -5.48 -12.16 8.77
N ARG A 51 -5.19 -13.33 9.34
CA ARG A 51 -6.10 -14.48 9.27
C ARG A 51 -7.26 -14.30 10.22
#